data_AF-A0A0A9XXF2-F1
#
_entry.id   AF-A0A0A9XXF2-F1
#
_cell.length_a   1.000
_cell.length_b   1.000
_cell.length_c   1.000
_cell.angle_alpha   90.00
_cell.angle_beta   90.00
_cell.angle_gamma   90.00
#
_symmetry.space_group_name_H-M   'P 1'
#
loop_
_entity.id
_entity.type
_entity.pdbx_description
1 polymer ?
#
loop_
_entity_poly.entity_id
_entity_poly.type
_entity_poly.pdbx_seq_one_letter_code
_entity_poly.pdbx_strand_id
1 'polypeptide(L)'
;GIESAARRSGLLRVRRLNNGRTKKYHQPWFTPECGTKRYLTRRSYRKMRRKGYPDHLRAEYLTFKAEYNLYRRTKKQEYDKQTKEGFRDCRNSSEFWSAVRRVKRRNPATNPIPLDEWRSFFQSAYSNPVEGNDVQLDPVQHVDCLDKDISV
;
A
#
# COMPACT_ATOMS: atom_id res chain seq x y z
N GLY A 1 14.49 30.97 34.28
CA GLY A 1 13.51 31.44 33.28
C GLY A 1 12.32 30.52 33.24
N ILE A 2 11.11 31.06 33.19
CA ILE A 2 9.84 30.33 33.28
C ILE A 2 9.73 29.21 32.21
N GLU A 3 10.30 29.44 31.03
CA GLU A 3 10.39 28.45 29.94
C GLU A 3 11.18 27.18 30.30
N SER A 4 12.28 27.31 31.04
CA SER A 4 13.12 26.14 31.40
C SER A 4 12.47 25.30 32.49
N ALA A 5 11.61 25.89 33.33
CA ALA A 5 10.78 25.15 34.28
C ALA A 5 9.66 24.39 33.57
N ALA A 6 8.97 25.03 32.61
CA ALA A 6 7.86 24.43 31.84
C ALA A 6 8.28 23.23 30.95
N ARG A 7 9.51 23.23 30.43
CA ARG A 7 10.05 22.06 29.69
C ARG A 7 10.41 20.90 30.62
N ARG A 8 10.93 21.18 31.82
CA ARG A 8 11.33 20.15 32.79
C ARG A 8 10.15 19.48 33.50
N SER A 9 9.04 20.20 33.68
CA SER A 9 7.82 19.67 34.29
C SER A 9 6.94 18.86 33.34
N GLY A 10 7.31 18.71 32.06
CA GLY A 10 6.53 17.96 31.07
C GLY A 10 5.23 18.65 30.62
N LEU A 11 4.96 19.88 31.08
CA LEU A 11 3.81 20.70 30.67
C LEU A 11 3.87 21.05 29.18
N LEU A 12 5.07 21.24 28.64
CA LEU A 12 5.32 21.36 27.21
C LEU A 12 5.67 20.00 26.62
N ARG A 13 4.67 19.18 26.30
CA ARG A 13 4.88 18.02 25.40
C ARG A 13 5.29 18.54 24.03
N VAL A 14 6.59 18.53 23.75
CA VAL A 14 7.11 18.75 22.40
C VAL A 14 6.59 17.61 21.54
N ARG A 15 5.47 17.86 20.86
CA ARG A 15 4.90 16.95 19.88
C ARG A 15 5.94 16.86 18.77
N ARG A 16 6.74 15.78 18.74
CA ARG A 16 7.58 15.48 17.59
C ARG A 16 6.63 15.30 16.41
N LEU A 17 6.49 16.34 15.61
CA LEU A 17 5.80 16.25 14.34
C LEU A 17 6.62 15.26 13.51
N ASN A 18 6.05 14.08 13.23
CA ASN A 18 6.63 13.09 12.33
C ASN A 18 6.65 13.69 10.92
N ASN A 19 7.58 14.61 10.67
CA ASN A 19 7.62 15.46 9.46
C ASN A 19 8.09 14.72 8.20
N GLY A 20 8.51 13.46 8.29
CA GLY A 20 9.11 12.73 7.16
C GLY A 20 8.31 11.57 6.58
N ARG A 21 7.23 11.10 7.23
CA ARG A 21 6.49 9.92 6.75
C ARG A 21 5.31 10.34 5.89
N THR A 22 5.38 10.07 4.58
CA THR A 22 4.23 10.20 3.68
C THR A 22 3.09 9.31 4.17
N LYS A 23 1.89 9.86 4.27
CA LYS A 23 0.71 9.10 4.69
C LYS A 23 0.45 8.00 3.66
N LYS A 24 0.57 6.74 4.07
CA LYS A 24 0.20 5.59 3.25
C LYS A 24 -1.32 5.41 3.31
N TYR A 25 -1.98 5.47 2.15
CA TYR A 25 -3.40 5.21 2.02
C TYR A 25 -3.66 3.75 1.63
N HIS A 26 -4.71 3.15 2.21
CA HIS A 26 -5.14 1.78 1.89
C HIS A 26 -5.59 1.61 0.44
N GLN A 27 -5.99 2.69 -0.23
CA GLN A 27 -6.37 2.67 -1.64
C GLN A 27 -5.31 3.44 -2.45
N PRO A 28 -4.80 2.89 -3.57
CA PRO A 28 -3.70 3.50 -4.34
C PRO A 28 -4.12 4.81 -5.01
N TRP A 29 -5.38 4.90 -5.42
CA TRP A 29 -5.97 6.10 -6.02
C TRP A 29 -6.38 7.17 -5.00
N PHE A 30 -6.23 6.90 -3.69
CA PHE A 30 -6.65 7.84 -2.65
C PHE A 30 -5.53 8.84 -2.35
N THR A 31 -5.78 10.11 -2.68
CA THR A 31 -4.82 11.20 -2.52
C THR A 31 -5.06 12.01 -1.24
N PRO A 32 -4.13 12.90 -0.83
CA PRO A 32 -4.34 13.82 0.29
C PRO A 32 -5.61 14.67 0.15
N GLU A 33 -5.97 15.08 -1.06
CA GLU A 33 -7.17 15.88 -1.37
C GLU A 33 -8.46 15.09 -1.09
N CYS A 34 -8.49 13.78 -1.40
CA CYS A 34 -9.57 12.88 -0.97
C CYS A 34 -9.72 12.90 0.56
N GLY A 35 -8.59 12.94 1.27
CA GLY A 35 -8.54 13.09 2.72
C GLY A 35 -9.15 14.41 3.20
N THR A 36 -8.76 15.53 2.58
CA THR A 36 -9.28 16.87 2.88
C THR A 36 -10.78 16.96 2.64
N LYS A 37 -11.30 16.51 1.49
CA LYS A 37 -12.74 16.52 1.20
C LYS A 37 -13.53 15.62 2.15
N ARG A 38 -12.99 14.44 2.51
CA ARG A 38 -13.59 13.57 3.53
C ARG A 38 -13.62 14.24 4.90
N TYR A 39 -12.56 14.97 5.26
CA TYR A 39 -12.51 15.74 6.50
C TYR A 39 -13.58 16.84 6.53
N LEU A 40 -13.68 17.65 5.47
CA LEU A 40 -14.70 18.71 5.36
C LEU A 40 -16.11 18.15 5.47
N THR A 41 -16.42 17.08 4.75
CA THR A 41 -17.72 16.38 4.82
C THR A 41 -18.05 15.91 6.24
N ARG A 42 -17.06 15.36 6.96
CA ARG A 42 -17.25 14.92 8.36
C ARG A 42 -17.40 16.09 9.30
N ARG A 43 -16.66 17.18 9.08
CA ARG A 43 -16.71 18.40 9.88
C ARG A 43 -18.09 19.06 9.75
N SER A 44 -18.61 19.22 8.53
CA SER A 44 -19.94 19.79 8.28
C SER A 44 -21.05 18.92 8.87
N TYR A 45 -20.97 17.59 8.70
CA TYR A 45 -21.92 16.66 9.34
C TYR A 45 -21.95 16.81 10.86
N ARG A 46 -20.77 16.86 11.52
CA ARG A 46 -20.70 17.04 12.98
C ARG A 46 -21.24 18.40 13.41
N LYS A 47 -20.98 19.47 12.65
CA LYS A 47 -21.50 20.82 12.87
C LYS A 47 -23.04 20.82 12.80
N MET A 48 -23.61 20.26 11.73
CA MET A 48 -25.05 20.10 11.53
C MET A 48 -25.70 19.31 12.66
N ARG A 49 -25.15 18.14 13.01
CA ARG A 49 -25.69 17.26 14.06
C ARG A 49 -25.74 17.94 15.44
N ARG A 50 -24.67 18.68 15.80
CA ARG A 50 -24.61 19.41 17.08
C ARG A 50 -25.61 20.56 17.18
N LYS A 51 -26.10 21.06 16.05
CA LYS A 51 -27.04 22.19 15.98
C LYS A 51 -28.48 21.75 15.72
N GLY A 52 -28.78 20.45 15.77
CA GLY A 52 -30.14 19.94 15.58
C GLY A 52 -30.64 19.95 14.13
N TYR A 53 -29.74 19.78 13.15
CA TYR A 53 -30.10 19.64 11.73
C TYR A 53 -30.79 20.84 11.07
N PRO A 54 -30.28 22.08 11.24
CA PRO A 54 -30.86 23.22 10.53
C PRO A 54 -30.59 23.11 9.01
N ASP A 55 -31.54 23.58 8.20
CA ASP A 55 -31.55 23.36 6.75
C ASP A 55 -30.31 23.89 6.03
N HIS A 56 -29.81 25.07 6.41
CA HIS A 56 -28.59 25.63 5.81
C HIS A 56 -27.34 24.76 6.06
N LEU A 57 -27.20 24.14 7.24
CA LEU A 57 -26.10 23.22 7.52
C LEU A 57 -26.30 21.86 6.85
N ARG A 58 -27.56 21.45 6.66
CA ARG A 58 -27.90 20.27 5.88
C ARG A 58 -27.49 20.46 4.42
N ALA A 59 -27.82 21.60 3.82
CA ALA A 59 -27.38 21.98 2.48
C ALA A 59 -25.83 21.99 2.38
N GLU A 60 -25.15 22.66 3.32
CA GLU A 60 -23.67 22.67 3.39
C GLU A 60 -23.07 21.25 3.43
N TYR A 61 -23.63 20.36 4.27
CA TYR A 61 -23.20 18.96 4.33
C TYR A 61 -23.43 18.22 3.02
N LEU A 62 -24.60 18.38 2.39
CA LEU A 62 -24.94 17.71 1.14
C LEU A 62 -24.01 18.15 0.01
N THR A 63 -23.66 19.44 -0.06
CA THR A 63 -22.68 19.97 -1.02
C THR A 63 -21.32 19.29 -0.83
N PHE A 64 -20.75 19.29 0.38
CA PHE A 64 -19.47 18.63 0.64
C PHE A 64 -19.51 17.12 0.37
N LYS A 65 -20.64 16.46 0.69
CA LYS A 65 -20.84 15.04 0.41
C LYS A 65 -20.84 14.75 -1.09
N ALA A 66 -21.54 15.57 -1.87
CA ALA A 66 -21.58 15.46 -3.33
C ALA A 66 -20.19 15.66 -3.93
N GLU A 67 -19.49 16.73 -3.56
CA GLU A 67 -18.13 17.00 -4.01
C GLU A 67 -17.15 15.88 -3.66
N TYR A 68 -17.20 15.36 -2.43
CA TYR A 68 -16.35 14.26 -2.01
C TYR A 68 -16.61 13.00 -2.85
N ASN A 69 -17.88 12.65 -3.06
CA ASN A 69 -18.25 11.48 -3.85
C ASN A 69 -17.83 11.62 -5.31
N LEU A 70 -18.05 12.80 -5.91
CA LEU A 70 -17.62 13.10 -7.27
C LEU A 70 -16.11 12.95 -7.40
N TYR A 71 -15.35 13.66 -6.57
CA TYR A 71 -13.88 13.63 -6.60
C TYR A 71 -13.33 12.22 -6.40
N ARG A 72 -13.91 11.46 -5.45
CA ARG A 72 -13.53 10.07 -5.20
C ARG A 72 -13.76 9.18 -6.42
N ARG A 73 -14.90 9.35 -7.11
CA ARG A 73 -15.21 8.59 -8.33
C ARG A 73 -14.25 8.95 -9.45
N THR A 74 -14.00 10.24 -9.68
CA THR A 74 -13.05 10.72 -10.69
C THR A 74 -11.66 10.16 -10.47
N LYS A 75 -11.12 10.23 -9.23
CA LYS A 75 -9.79 9.69 -8.93
C LYS A 75 -9.69 8.18 -9.07
N LYS A 76 -10.76 7.44 -8.74
CA LYS A 76 -10.81 6.01 -9.01
C LYS A 76 -10.79 5.74 -10.53
N GLN A 77 -11.62 6.43 -11.30
CA GLN A 77 -11.69 6.26 -12.76
C GLN A 77 -10.37 6.62 -13.45
N GLU A 78 -9.72 7.70 -13.01
CA GLU A 78 -8.40 8.13 -13.51
C GLU A 78 -7.35 7.05 -13.27
N TYR A 79 -7.32 6.47 -12.06
CA TYR A 79 -6.42 5.37 -11.73
C TYR A 79 -6.71 4.11 -12.55
N ASP A 80 -7.99 3.74 -12.69
CA ASP A 80 -8.40 2.58 -13.48
C ASP A 80 -8.02 2.78 -14.96
N LYS A 81 -8.16 3.99 -15.49
CA LYS A 81 -7.74 4.39 -16.84
C LYS A 81 -6.23 4.26 -17.01
N GLN A 82 -5.45 4.89 -16.13
CA GLN A 82 -3.98 4.80 -16.14
C GLN A 82 -3.48 3.36 -16.02
N THR A 83 -4.19 2.53 -15.26
CA THR A 83 -3.86 1.12 -15.12
C THR A 83 -4.07 0.39 -16.45
N LYS A 84 -5.21 0.59 -17.12
CA LYS A 84 -5.50 -0.01 -18.42
C LYS A 84 -4.53 0.45 -19.51
N GLU A 85 -4.27 1.76 -19.58
CA GLU A 85 -3.29 2.35 -20.49
C GLU A 85 -1.89 1.78 -20.22
N GLY A 86 -1.54 1.65 -18.93
CA GLY A 86 -0.30 1.01 -18.51
C GLY A 86 -0.13 -0.40 -19.07
N PHE A 87 -1.19 -1.22 -19.16
CA PHE A 87 -1.11 -2.54 -19.79
C PHE A 87 -1.08 -2.49 -21.32
N ARG A 88 -1.80 -1.52 -21.93
CA ARG A 88 -1.88 -1.37 -23.38
C ARG A 88 -0.54 -0.96 -23.99
N ASP A 89 0.20 -0.10 -23.30
CA ASP A 89 1.41 0.56 -23.83
C ASP A 89 2.72 -0.14 -23.41
N CYS A 90 2.64 -1.31 -22.75
CA CYS A 90 3.83 -2.06 -22.35
C CYS A 90 4.63 -2.55 -23.57
N ARG A 91 5.88 -2.13 -23.68
CA ARG A 91 6.81 -2.60 -24.73
C ARG A 91 7.82 -3.63 -24.25
N ASN A 92 8.01 -3.74 -22.95
CA ASN A 92 8.96 -4.67 -22.35
C ASN A 92 8.37 -5.34 -21.10
N SER A 93 9.01 -6.43 -20.70
CA SER A 93 8.61 -7.22 -19.53
C SER A 93 8.66 -6.40 -18.23
N SER A 94 9.61 -5.46 -18.10
CA SER A 94 9.75 -4.61 -16.91
C SER A 94 8.54 -3.69 -16.69
N GLU A 95 8.04 -3.07 -17.76
CA GLU A 95 6.83 -2.25 -17.78
C GLU A 95 5.59 -3.08 -17.44
N PHE A 96 5.47 -4.26 -18.05
CA PHE A 96 4.38 -5.19 -17.78
C PHE A 96 4.34 -5.58 -16.30
N TRP A 97 5.46 -6.03 -15.74
CA TRP A 97 5.54 -6.39 -14.33
C TRP A 97 5.31 -5.20 -13.40
N SER A 98 5.68 -3.99 -13.83
CA SER A 98 5.37 -2.76 -13.09
C SER A 98 3.88 -2.45 -13.08
N ALA A 99 3.17 -2.60 -14.21
CA ALA A 99 1.73 -2.48 -14.29
C ALA A 99 1.01 -3.55 -13.45
N VAL A 100 1.46 -4.81 -13.53
CA VAL A 100 0.96 -5.92 -12.70
C VAL A 100 1.11 -5.61 -11.21
N ARG A 101 2.28 -5.11 -10.78
CA ARG A 101 2.51 -4.74 -9.36
C ARG A 101 1.60 -3.63 -8.88
N ARG A 102 1.20 -2.69 -9.73
CA ARG A 102 0.24 -1.63 -9.37
C ARG A 102 -1.14 -2.20 -9.03
N VAL A 103 -1.60 -3.19 -9.79
CA VAL A 103 -2.89 -3.86 -9.58
C VAL A 103 -2.84 -4.85 -8.42
N LYS A 104 -1.81 -5.70 -8.44
CA LYS A 104 -1.65 -6.78 -7.47
C LYS A 104 -1.04 -6.23 -6.19
N ARG A 105 -1.88 -5.55 -5.39
CA ARG A 105 -1.54 -5.24 -4.00
C ARG A 105 -1.49 -6.55 -3.21
N ARG A 106 -0.36 -7.25 -3.25
CA ARG A 106 -0.07 -8.32 -2.29
C ARG A 106 0.03 -7.67 -0.92
N ASN A 107 -0.85 -8.06 0.00
CA ASN A 107 -0.43 -8.13 1.38
C ASN A 107 0.79 -9.07 1.39
N PRO A 108 1.92 -8.70 2.02
CA PRO A 108 2.98 -9.67 2.24
C PRO A 108 2.31 -10.85 2.93
N ALA A 109 2.22 -11.97 2.24
CA ALA A 109 1.70 -13.18 2.84
C ALA A 109 2.73 -13.54 3.90
N THR A 110 2.39 -13.33 5.16
CA THR A 110 3.19 -13.87 6.25
C THR A 110 3.06 -15.38 6.11
N ASN A 111 4.18 -16.06 5.80
CA ASN A 111 4.18 -17.51 5.80
C ASN A 111 3.84 -17.94 7.23
N PRO A 112 2.74 -18.68 7.47
CA PRO A 112 2.39 -19.10 8.81
C PRO A 112 3.41 -20.08 9.40
N ILE A 113 4.20 -20.75 8.55
CA ILE A 113 5.18 -21.75 8.92
C ILE A 113 6.52 -21.05 9.22
N PRO A 114 7.03 -21.12 10.46
CA PRO A 114 8.36 -20.64 10.82
C PRO A 114 9.46 -21.34 10.02
N LEU A 115 10.60 -20.67 9.88
CA LEU A 115 11.71 -21.18 9.08
C LEU A 115 12.31 -22.48 9.64
N ASP A 116 12.21 -22.68 10.95
CA ASP A 116 12.71 -23.89 11.62
C ASP A 116 11.84 -25.11 11.32
N GLU A 117 10.51 -24.95 11.22
CA GLU A 117 9.62 -26.04 10.80
C GLU A 117 9.92 -26.50 9.38
N TRP A 118 10.22 -25.56 8.47
CA TRP A 118 10.68 -25.90 7.13
C TRP A 118 11.98 -26.72 7.18
N ARG A 119 12.95 -26.31 8.00
CA ARG A 119 14.21 -27.05 8.14
C ARG A 119 13.97 -28.47 8.66
N SER A 120 13.16 -28.62 9.72
CA SER A 120 12.84 -29.93 10.28
C SER A 120 12.09 -30.82 9.28
N PHE A 121 11.16 -30.25 8.51
CA PHE A 121 10.46 -30.98 7.44
C PHE A 121 11.43 -31.48 6.38
N PHE A 122 12.28 -30.61 5.84
CA PHE A 122 13.22 -30.99 4.79
C PHE A 122 14.31 -31.94 5.29
N GLN A 123 14.77 -31.80 6.54
CA GLN A 123 15.60 -32.81 7.16
C GLN A 123 14.82 -34.13 7.24
N SER A 124 13.68 -34.19 7.89
CA SER A 124 12.91 -35.44 7.99
C SER A 124 12.59 -36.09 6.64
N ALA A 125 12.27 -35.31 5.60
CA ALA A 125 11.88 -35.82 4.29
C ALA A 125 13.07 -36.32 3.46
N TYR A 126 14.27 -35.75 3.66
CA TYR A 126 15.46 -36.03 2.84
C TYR A 126 16.66 -36.58 3.65
N SER A 127 16.52 -36.74 4.97
CA SER A 127 17.55 -37.29 5.86
C SER A 127 17.64 -38.81 5.83
N ASN A 128 16.90 -39.50 4.96
CA ASN A 128 17.27 -40.87 4.63
C ASN A 128 18.67 -40.80 4.00
N PRO A 129 19.72 -41.31 4.67
CA PRO A 129 21.00 -41.44 4.03
C PRO A 129 20.76 -42.48 2.94
N VAL A 130 20.70 -42.04 1.68
CA VAL A 130 20.91 -42.97 0.58
C VAL A 130 22.36 -43.37 0.72
N GLU A 131 22.61 -44.46 1.45
CA GLU A 131 23.93 -45.07 1.49
C GLU A 131 24.34 -45.37 0.05
N GLY A 132 25.30 -44.61 -0.46
CA GLY A 132 26.08 -44.98 -1.64
C GLY A 132 25.48 -44.67 -3.00
N ASN A 133 25.10 -43.42 -3.28
CA ASN A 133 25.30 -42.90 -4.64
C ASN A 133 25.92 -41.51 -4.53
N ASP A 134 27.20 -41.41 -4.89
CA ASP A 134 27.85 -40.14 -5.24
C ASP A 134 27.03 -39.54 -6.39
N VAL A 135 26.04 -38.71 -6.05
CA VAL A 135 25.38 -37.86 -7.04
C VAL A 135 26.42 -36.80 -7.37
N GLN A 136 27.18 -37.09 -8.43
CA GLN A 136 28.04 -36.15 -9.09
C GLN A 136 27.14 -34.98 -9.54
N LEU A 137 27.07 -33.94 -8.71
CA LEU A 137 26.40 -32.70 -9.04
C LEU A 137 27.23 -32.09 -10.14
N ASP A 138 26.82 -32.34 -11.39
CA ASP A 138 27.41 -31.64 -12.52
C ASP A 138 27.35 -30.14 -12.23
N PRO A 139 28.47 -29.40 -12.39
CA PRO A 139 28.51 -27.99 -12.11
C PRO A 139 27.38 -27.34 -12.90
N VAL A 140 26.50 -26.64 -12.18
CA VAL A 140 25.34 -25.94 -12.74
C VAL A 140 25.82 -25.21 -13.98
N GLN A 141 25.48 -25.74 -15.16
CA GLN A 141 25.75 -25.04 -16.39
C GLN A 141 24.97 -23.75 -16.28
N HIS A 142 25.69 -22.64 -16.23
CA HIS A 142 25.12 -21.31 -16.25
C HIS A 142 24.28 -21.24 -17.52
N VAL A 143 22.96 -21.43 -17.38
CA VAL A 143 22.04 -21.32 -18.50
C VAL A 143 22.00 -19.83 -18.80
N ASP A 144 22.77 -19.41 -19.80
CA ASP A 144 22.72 -18.06 -20.32
C ASP A 144 21.28 -17.78 -20.72
N CYS A 145 20.62 -16.97 -19.90
CA CYS A 145 19.37 -16.25 -20.15
C CYS A 145 18.48 -16.80 -21.28
N LEU A 146 17.36 -17.44 -20.90
CA LEU A 146 16.24 -17.82 -21.77
C LEU A 146 15.51 -16.62 -22.44
N ASP A 147 16.11 -15.42 -22.45
CA ASP A 147 15.51 -14.18 -22.93
C ASP A 147 16.01 -13.76 -24.33
N LYS A 148 16.65 -14.64 -25.11
CA LYS A 148 17.22 -14.22 -26.40
C LYS A 148 16.27 -14.14 -27.59
N ASP A 149 15.08 -14.74 -27.55
CA ASP A 149 14.17 -14.69 -28.71
C ASP A 149 12.70 -14.48 -28.31
N ILE A 150 12.35 -13.23 -28.01
CA ILE A 150 11.00 -12.72 -28.28
C ILE A 150 11.18 -11.45 -29.12
N SER A 151 11.55 -11.65 -30.38
CA SER A 151 11.43 -10.63 -31.42
C SER A 151 10.11 -10.87 -32.16
N VAL A 152 9.15 -9.97 -31.96
CA VAL A 152 7.97 -9.79 -32.84
C VAL A 152 7.93 -8.34 -33.26
#